data_AF-T0ZE92-F1
#
_entry.id   AF-T0ZE92-F1
#
_cell.length_a   1.000
_cell.length_b   1.000
_cell.length_c   1.000
_cell.angle_alpha   90.00
_cell.angle_beta   90.00
_cell.angle_gamma   90.00
#
_symmetry.space_group_name_H-M   'P 1'
#
loop_
_entity.id
_entity.type
_entity.pdbx_description
1 polymer ?
#
loop_
_entity_poly.entity_id
_entity_poly.type
_entity_poly.pdbx_seq_one_letter_code
_entity_poly.pdbx_strand_id
1 'polypeptide(L)'
;HQVEVQISVDPGKYEFARLLQRTVRLLDQAVELCRRSLREGNPSVLDRLPLVEDEIDRFYLLMVRQLLLASDDFHIAVEIGVTSHHFQIGSRLVAKVLEVNGDLLADIGHELGSWLGTDRAPLLKAADSMDRMLADFDSFLKRTMEAFLSLSVLGANATLNEI
;
A
#
# COMPACT_ATOMS: atom_id res chain seq x y z
N HIS A 1 -9.19 31.83 -7.48
CA HIS A 1 -7.82 31.47 -7.08
C HIS A 1 -7.58 30.03 -7.50
N GLN A 2 -6.67 29.79 -8.44
CA GLN A 2 -6.24 28.45 -8.81
C GLN A 2 -5.12 28.04 -7.85
N VAL A 3 -5.35 26.99 -7.07
CA VAL A 3 -4.29 26.36 -6.26
C VAL A 3 -3.60 25.37 -7.17
N GLU A 4 -2.44 25.75 -7.73
CA GLU A 4 -1.55 24.80 -8.39
C GLU A 4 -0.76 24.05 -7.32
N VAL A 5 -1.08 22.77 -7.14
CA VAL A 5 -0.29 21.86 -6.31
C VAL A 5 0.99 21.52 -7.10
N GLN A 6 2.02 22.35 -6.94
CA GLN A 6 3.35 22.12 -7.50
C GLN A 6 4.10 21.09 -6.63
N ILE A 7 3.91 19.81 -6.92
CA ILE A 7 4.83 18.76 -6.44
C ILE A 7 6.05 18.77 -7.38
N SER A 8 7.21 19.21 -6.86
CA SER A 8 8.45 19.45 -7.63
C SER A 8 9.24 18.17 -7.99
N VAL A 9 8.60 17.00 -7.98
CA VAL A 9 9.27 15.74 -8.30
C VAL A 9 9.05 15.46 -9.78
N ASP A 10 10.14 15.46 -10.55
CA ASP A 10 10.14 15.05 -11.95
C ASP A 10 9.52 13.64 -12.07
N PRO A 11 8.40 13.50 -12.79
CA PRO A 11 7.72 12.22 -12.98
C PRO A 11 8.61 11.14 -13.62
N GLY A 12 9.63 11.49 -14.40
CA GLY A 12 10.57 10.51 -14.99
C GLY A 12 11.65 10.01 -14.03
N LYS A 13 11.80 10.62 -12.85
CA LYS A 13 12.96 10.39 -11.96
C LYS A 13 13.03 8.98 -11.34
N TYR A 14 11.90 8.26 -11.29
CA TYR A 14 11.82 6.93 -10.69
C TYR A 14 11.00 5.98 -11.56
N GLU A 15 11.52 4.77 -11.77
CA GLU A 15 10.78 3.66 -12.37
C GLU A 15 9.49 3.39 -11.58
N PHE A 16 8.38 3.13 -12.29
CA PHE A 16 7.07 2.87 -11.69
C PHE A 16 7.12 1.70 -10.70
N ALA A 17 7.83 0.63 -11.05
CA ALA A 17 8.04 -0.54 -10.21
C ALA A 17 8.65 -0.20 -8.84
N ARG A 18 9.54 0.80 -8.77
CA ARG A 18 10.15 1.23 -7.50
C ARG A 18 9.17 1.96 -6.60
N LEU A 19 8.24 2.73 -7.18
CA LEU A 19 7.16 3.38 -6.42
C LEU A 19 6.19 2.34 -5.86
N LEU A 20 5.83 1.33 -6.64
CA LEU A 20 5.05 0.18 -6.15
C LEU A 20 5.75 -0.50 -4.98
N GLN A 21 7.03 -0.84 -5.12
CA GLN A 21 7.81 -1.47 -4.05
C GLN A 21 7.91 -0.60 -2.79
N ARG A 22 7.99 0.74 -2.93
CA ARG A 22 7.95 1.66 -1.79
C ARG A 22 6.59 1.61 -1.10
N THR A 23 5.51 1.62 -1.86
CA THR A 23 4.15 1.54 -1.34
C THR A 23 3.93 0.23 -0.58
N VAL A 24 4.38 -0.91 -1.12
CA VAL A 24 4.30 -2.21 -0.42
C VAL A 24 5.08 -2.21 0.90
N ARG A 25 6.25 -1.56 0.97
CA ARG A 25 6.99 -1.42 2.23
C ARG A 25 6.28 -0.53 3.25
N LEU A 26 5.55 0.49 2.80
CA LEU A 26 4.73 1.31 3.70
C LEU A 26 3.53 0.53 4.22
N LEU A 27 2.89 -0.31 3.39
CA LEU A 27 1.82 -1.21 3.82
C LEU A 27 2.32 -2.24 4.84
N ASP A 28 3.49 -2.84 4.62
CA ASP A 28 4.16 -3.72 5.59
C ASP A 28 4.40 -2.99 6.92
N GLN A 29 4.89 -1.74 6.86
CA GLN A 29 5.05 -0.91 8.04
C GLN A 29 3.72 -0.65 8.76
N ALA A 30 2.64 -0.32 8.03
CA ALA A 30 1.32 -0.10 8.59
C ALA A 30 0.78 -1.37 9.29
N VAL A 31 0.91 -2.53 8.65
CA VAL A 31 0.57 -3.83 9.25
C VAL A 31 1.35 -4.05 10.54
N GLU A 32 2.67 -3.81 10.54
CA GLU A 32 3.50 -4.04 11.73
C GLU A 32 3.14 -3.07 12.87
N LEU A 33 2.76 -1.81 12.58
CA LEU A 33 2.26 -0.89 13.61
C LEU A 33 0.99 -1.44 14.28
N CYS A 34 0.02 -1.93 13.48
CA CYS A 34 -1.21 -2.55 13.97
C CYS A 34 -0.91 -3.79 14.82
N ARG A 35 -0.06 -4.70 14.31
CA ARG A 35 0.34 -5.92 15.03
C ARG A 35 1.07 -5.63 16.34
N ARG A 36 1.99 -4.67 16.34
CA ARG A 36 2.69 -4.25 17.56
C ARG A 36 1.75 -3.64 18.58
N SER A 37 0.80 -2.81 18.16
CA SER A 37 -0.20 -2.25 19.07
C SER A 37 -1.02 -3.33 19.78
N LEU A 38 -1.37 -4.41 19.05
CA LEU A 38 -2.08 -5.58 19.59
C LEU A 38 -1.23 -6.34 20.60
N ARG A 39 0.03 -6.66 20.26
CA ARG A 39 0.93 -7.44 21.13
C ARG A 39 1.36 -6.67 22.38
N GLU A 40 1.67 -5.39 22.22
CA GLU A 40 2.14 -4.52 23.31
C GLU A 40 0.98 -3.96 24.14
N GLY A 41 -0.27 -4.03 23.63
CA GLY A 41 -1.43 -3.42 24.26
C GLY A 41 -1.31 -1.90 24.40
N ASN A 42 -0.55 -1.27 23.50
CA ASN A 42 -0.15 0.13 23.57
C ASN A 42 -0.65 0.90 22.33
N PRO A 43 -1.65 1.79 22.49
CA PRO A 43 -2.22 2.53 21.37
C PRO A 43 -1.27 3.58 20.78
N SER A 44 -0.30 4.11 21.55
CA SER A 44 0.64 5.13 21.05
C SER A 44 1.52 4.68 19.88
N VAL A 45 1.65 3.36 19.67
CA VAL A 45 2.36 2.83 18.49
C VAL A 45 1.66 3.26 17.19
N LEU A 46 0.34 3.46 17.23
CA LEU A 46 -0.51 3.79 16.10
C LEU A 46 -0.45 5.27 15.71
N ASP A 47 0.16 6.14 16.53
CA ASP A 47 0.28 7.58 16.25
C ASP A 47 1.04 7.87 14.94
N ARG A 48 1.83 6.90 14.47
CA ARG A 48 2.58 6.99 13.21
C ARG A 48 1.77 6.57 11.99
N LEU A 49 0.62 5.91 12.17
CA LEU A 49 -0.14 5.31 11.09
C LEU A 49 -0.71 6.35 10.11
N PRO A 50 -1.26 7.51 10.54
CA PRO A 50 -1.73 8.55 9.60
C PRO A 50 -0.60 9.11 8.72
N LEU A 51 0.63 9.19 9.25
CA LEU A 51 1.79 9.64 8.47
C LEU A 51 2.21 8.61 7.40
N VAL A 52 1.97 7.33 7.66
CA VAL A 52 2.24 6.26 6.69
C VAL A 52 1.19 6.27 5.58
N GLU A 53 -0.08 6.44 5.94
CA GLU A 53 -1.21 6.62 5.01
C GLU A 53 -0.99 7.83 4.10
N ASP A 54 -0.69 9.01 4.66
CA ASP A 54 -0.38 10.22 3.89
C ASP A 54 0.73 10.01 2.85
N GLU A 55 1.74 9.20 3.17
CA GLU A 55 2.84 8.90 2.25
C GLU A 55 2.43 7.90 1.16
N ILE A 56 1.55 6.94 1.47
CA ILE A 56 0.93 6.04 0.48
C ILE A 56 0.10 6.85 -0.52
N ASP A 57 -0.73 7.79 -0.05
CA ASP A 57 -1.52 8.70 -0.88
C ASP A 57 -0.65 9.52 -1.83
N ARG A 58 0.46 10.06 -1.31
CA ARG A 58 1.43 10.80 -2.12
C ARG A 58 2.03 9.93 -3.22
N PHE A 59 2.39 8.69 -2.91
CA PHE A 59 2.91 7.77 -3.93
C PHE A 59 1.84 7.36 -4.94
N TYR A 60 0.59 7.15 -4.52
CA TYR A 60 -0.52 6.92 -5.44
C TYR A 60 -0.69 8.08 -6.42
N LEU A 61 -0.73 9.32 -5.92
CA LEU A 61 -0.86 10.50 -6.77
C LEU A 61 0.31 10.64 -7.75
N LEU A 62 1.55 10.40 -7.29
CA LEU A 62 2.74 10.43 -8.14
C LEU A 62 2.67 9.37 -9.24
N MET A 63 2.30 8.13 -8.90
CA MET A 63 2.13 7.03 -9.84
C MET A 63 1.04 7.33 -10.88
N VAL A 64 -0.10 7.88 -10.45
CA VAL A 64 -1.17 8.33 -11.35
C VAL A 64 -0.66 9.38 -12.34
N ARG A 65 0.12 10.35 -11.86
CA ARG A 65 0.68 11.41 -12.70
C ARG A 65 1.71 10.88 -13.71
N GLN A 66 2.57 9.95 -13.29
CA GLN A 66 3.51 9.27 -14.19
C GLN A 66 2.77 8.57 -15.32
N LEU A 67 1.72 7.81 -15.01
CA LEU A 67 0.95 7.07 -16.00
C LEU A 67 0.19 8.00 -16.96
N LEU A 68 -0.35 9.12 -16.47
CA LEU A 68 -1.01 10.12 -17.32
C LEU A 68 0.00 10.78 -18.28
N LEU A 69 1.19 11.14 -17.80
CA LEU A 69 2.21 11.73 -18.66
C LEU A 69 2.75 10.71 -19.68
N ALA A 70 2.91 9.46 -19.27
CA ALA A 70 3.29 8.36 -20.14
C ALA A 70 2.23 7.97 -21.18
N SER A 71 0.96 8.34 -20.99
CA SER A 71 -0.06 8.15 -22.03
C SER A 71 0.05 9.19 -23.15
N ASP A 72 0.59 10.37 -22.84
CA ASP A 72 0.74 11.47 -23.78
C ASP A 72 2.15 11.53 -24.40
N ASP A 73 3.18 11.07 -23.69
CA ASP A 73 4.58 11.06 -24.11
C ASP A 73 5.23 9.68 -23.95
N PHE A 74 5.57 9.05 -25.09
CA PHE A 74 6.22 7.75 -25.13
C PHE A 74 7.62 7.74 -24.50
N HIS A 75 8.35 8.86 -24.52
CA HIS A 75 9.66 8.94 -23.88
C HIS A 75 9.54 8.72 -22.37
N ILE A 76 8.56 9.37 -21.74
CA ILE A 76 8.24 9.17 -20.32
C ILE A 76 7.81 7.73 -20.07
N ALA A 77 7.01 7.14 -20.96
CA ALA A 77 6.60 5.74 -20.87
C ALA A 77 7.80 4.77 -20.84
N VAL A 78 8.86 5.05 -21.60
CA VAL A 78 10.12 4.31 -21.58
C VAL A 78 10.88 4.55 -20.27
N GLU A 79 11.00 5.80 -19.82
CA GLU A 79 11.72 6.15 -18.58
C GLU A 79 11.12 5.49 -17.33
N ILE A 80 9.79 5.46 -17.21
CA ILE A 80 9.12 4.84 -16.07
C ILE A 80 8.99 3.31 -16.19
N GLY A 81 9.33 2.74 -17.35
CA GLY A 81 9.27 1.31 -17.63
C GLY A 81 7.86 0.76 -17.91
N VAL A 82 6.92 1.60 -18.39
CA VAL A 82 5.52 1.20 -18.67
C VAL A 82 5.11 1.68 -20.07
N THR A 83 5.63 1.00 -21.09
CA THR A 83 5.52 1.40 -22.50
C THR A 83 4.21 1.00 -23.19
N SER A 84 3.46 0.06 -22.62
CA SER A 84 2.16 -0.38 -23.18
C SER A 84 1.00 0.30 -22.48
N HIS A 85 0.10 0.92 -23.24
CA HIS A 85 -1.13 1.53 -22.70
C HIS A 85 -2.01 0.54 -21.92
N HIS A 86 -2.05 -0.73 -22.33
CA HIS A 86 -2.76 -1.76 -21.55
C HIS A 86 -2.12 -1.99 -20.18
N PHE A 87 -0.78 -1.97 -20.11
CA PHE A 87 -0.07 -2.05 -18.84
C PHE A 87 -0.24 -0.77 -18.01
N GLN A 88 -0.38 0.42 -18.63
CA GLN A 88 -0.64 1.65 -17.88
C GLN A 88 -1.98 1.58 -17.12
N ILE A 89 -3.04 1.07 -17.75
CA ILE A 89 -4.35 0.89 -17.08
C ILE A 89 -4.25 -0.13 -15.93
N GLY A 90 -3.60 -1.28 -16.17
CA GLY A 90 -3.38 -2.30 -15.13
C GLY A 90 -2.56 -1.76 -13.97
N SER A 91 -1.47 -1.05 -14.25
CA SER A 91 -0.61 -0.38 -13.27
C SER A 91 -1.38 0.64 -12.43
N ARG A 92 -2.30 1.41 -13.03
CA ARG A 92 -3.16 2.34 -12.30
C ARG A 92 -4.08 1.61 -11.32
N LEU A 93 -4.67 0.51 -11.76
CA LEU A 93 -5.55 -0.30 -10.91
C LEU A 93 -4.77 -0.85 -9.71
N VAL A 94 -3.59 -1.43 -9.95
CA VAL A 94 -2.72 -1.93 -8.86
C VAL A 94 -2.35 -0.82 -7.88
N ALA A 95 -1.93 0.35 -8.39
CA ALA A 95 -1.62 1.49 -7.53
C ALA A 95 -2.82 1.92 -6.66
N LYS A 96 -4.05 1.93 -7.21
CA LYS A 96 -5.25 2.24 -6.43
C LYS A 96 -5.58 1.17 -5.40
N VAL A 97 -5.44 -0.11 -5.74
CA VAL A 97 -5.67 -1.20 -4.77
C VAL A 97 -4.70 -1.12 -3.60
N LEU A 98 -3.42 -0.76 -3.85
CA LEU A 98 -2.45 -0.58 -2.78
C LEU A 98 -2.78 0.62 -1.88
N GLU A 99 -3.27 1.73 -2.44
CA GLU A 99 -3.73 2.88 -1.63
C GLU A 99 -4.96 2.53 -0.80
N VAL A 100 -5.95 1.84 -1.37
CA VAL A 100 -7.14 1.40 -0.63
C VAL A 100 -6.76 0.48 0.54
N ASN A 101 -5.75 -0.38 0.36
CA ASN A 101 -5.22 -1.19 1.45
C ASN A 101 -4.58 -0.33 2.55
N GLY A 102 -3.98 0.82 2.20
CA GLY A 102 -3.45 1.79 3.15
C GLY A 102 -4.56 2.39 4.00
N ASP A 103 -5.62 2.90 3.38
CA ASP A 103 -6.80 3.45 4.05
C ASP A 103 -7.44 2.42 4.99
N LEU A 104 -7.65 1.20 4.51
CA LEU A 104 -8.23 0.12 5.31
C LEU A 104 -7.36 -0.23 6.53
N LEU A 105 -6.03 -0.19 6.41
CA LEU A 105 -5.13 -0.40 7.54
C LEU A 105 -5.17 0.77 8.52
N ALA A 106 -5.30 2.00 8.03
CA ALA A 106 -5.48 3.19 8.88
C ALA A 106 -6.79 3.11 9.68
N ASP A 107 -7.89 2.72 9.05
CA ASP A 107 -9.18 2.47 9.70
C ASP A 107 -9.07 1.37 10.77
N ILE A 108 -8.41 0.25 10.45
CA ILE A 108 -8.14 -0.82 11.42
C ILE A 108 -7.35 -0.27 12.62
N GLY A 109 -6.30 0.50 12.37
CA GLY A 109 -5.51 1.10 13.44
C GLY A 109 -6.31 2.07 14.30
N HIS A 110 -7.19 2.88 13.70
CA HIS A 110 -8.07 3.78 14.45
C HIS A 110 -8.98 3.01 15.42
N GLU A 111 -9.65 1.97 14.93
CA GLU A 111 -10.51 1.10 15.75
C GLU A 111 -9.73 0.38 16.86
N LEU A 112 -8.54 -0.13 16.54
CA LEU A 112 -7.64 -0.75 17.52
C LEU A 112 -7.25 0.22 18.64
N GLY A 113 -6.89 1.46 18.30
CA GLY A 113 -6.55 2.50 19.26
C GLY A 113 -7.72 2.83 20.19
N SER A 114 -8.93 2.94 19.65
CA SER A 114 -10.17 3.17 20.40
C SER A 114 -10.44 2.05 21.41
N TRP A 115 -10.34 0.78 20.98
CA TRP A 115 -10.58 -0.37 21.85
C TRP A 115 -9.54 -0.48 22.97
N LEU A 116 -8.26 -0.25 22.65
CA LEU A 116 -7.17 -0.27 23.63
C LEU A 116 -7.29 0.82 24.72
N GLY A 117 -7.93 1.95 24.39
CA GLY A 117 -8.17 3.08 25.30
C GLY A 117 -9.40 2.95 26.20
N THR A 118 -10.34 2.05 25.90
CA THR A 118 -11.66 2.02 26.56
C THR A 118 -11.92 0.73 27.36
N ASP A 119 -12.03 -0.42 26.68
CA ASP A 119 -12.23 -1.75 27.30
C ASP A 119 -11.44 -2.81 26.52
N ARG A 120 -10.48 -3.43 27.19
CA ARG A 120 -9.54 -4.39 26.60
C ARG A 120 -10.08 -5.83 26.56
N ALA A 121 -11.18 -6.13 27.25
CA ALA A 121 -11.63 -7.52 27.40
C ALA A 121 -12.07 -8.20 26.09
N PRO A 122 -12.79 -7.52 25.15
CA PRO A 122 -13.10 -8.10 23.84
C PRO A 122 -11.84 -8.25 22.96
N LEU A 123 -10.95 -7.26 23.00
CA LEU A 123 -9.70 -7.25 22.24
C LEU A 123 -8.81 -8.43 22.64
N LEU A 124 -8.62 -8.69 23.94
CA LEU A 124 -7.78 -9.77 24.43
C LEU A 124 -8.23 -11.16 23.95
N LYS A 125 -9.53 -11.36 23.68
CA LYS A 125 -10.06 -12.63 23.16
C LYS A 125 -9.81 -12.79 21.66
N ALA A 126 -9.72 -11.69 20.92
CA ALA A 126 -9.58 -11.68 19.46
C ALA A 126 -8.15 -11.35 18.99
N ALA A 127 -7.29 -10.82 19.85
CA ALA A 127 -5.97 -10.27 19.50
C ALA A 127 -5.10 -11.27 18.72
N ASP A 128 -5.03 -12.53 19.17
CA ASP A 128 -4.26 -13.57 18.48
C ASP A 128 -4.85 -13.93 17.11
N SER A 129 -6.17 -13.83 16.94
CA SER A 129 -6.81 -14.04 15.64
C SER A 129 -6.56 -12.86 14.70
N MET A 130 -6.59 -11.63 15.24
CA MET A 130 -6.35 -10.41 14.47
C MET A 130 -4.88 -10.30 14.05
N ASP A 131 -3.92 -10.59 14.94
CA ASP A 131 -2.50 -10.59 14.59
C ASP A 131 -2.20 -11.61 13.48
N ARG A 132 -2.83 -12.79 13.52
CA ARG A 132 -2.72 -13.79 12.45
C ARG A 132 -3.30 -13.31 11.13
N MET A 133 -4.52 -12.76 11.13
CA MET A 133 -5.12 -12.22 9.90
C MET A 133 -4.27 -11.10 9.28
N LEU A 134 -3.70 -10.21 10.11
CA LEU A 134 -2.78 -9.17 9.66
C LEU A 134 -1.48 -9.75 9.08
N ALA A 135 -0.94 -10.81 9.70
CA ALA A 135 0.24 -11.51 9.19
C ALA A 135 -0.02 -12.20 7.84
N ASP A 136 -1.17 -12.87 7.73
CA ASP A 136 -1.58 -13.57 6.52
C ASP A 136 -1.82 -12.58 5.37
N PHE A 137 -2.46 -11.45 5.66
CA PHE A 137 -2.63 -10.34 4.71
C PHE A 137 -1.29 -9.81 4.19
N ASP A 138 -0.33 -9.53 5.07
CA ASP A 138 0.99 -9.02 4.68
C ASP A 138 1.77 -10.04 3.82
N SER A 139 1.76 -11.31 4.22
CA SER A 139 2.33 -12.41 3.43
C SER A 139 1.71 -12.50 2.03
N PHE A 140 0.38 -12.47 1.96
CA PHE A 140 -0.37 -12.52 0.72
C PHE A 140 -0.07 -11.31 -0.18
N LEU A 141 -0.04 -10.11 0.38
CA LEU A 141 0.27 -8.87 -0.32
C LEU A 141 1.67 -8.92 -0.93
N LYS A 142 2.69 -9.29 -0.14
CA LYS A 142 4.09 -9.38 -0.58
C LYS A 142 4.25 -10.34 -1.75
N ARG A 143 3.67 -11.54 -1.65
CA ARG A 143 3.74 -12.55 -2.71
C ARG A 143 2.99 -12.16 -3.97
N THR A 144 1.80 -11.58 -3.82
CA THR A 144 1.02 -11.08 -4.97
C THR A 144 1.80 -10.00 -5.70
N MET A 145 2.42 -9.08 -4.97
CA MET A 145 3.23 -8.01 -5.56
C MET A 145 4.55 -8.49 -6.14
N GLU A 146 5.19 -9.50 -5.56
CA GLU A 146 6.36 -10.17 -6.14
C GLU A 146 6.00 -10.85 -7.46
N ALA A 147 4.90 -11.60 -7.50
CA ALA A 147 4.40 -12.23 -8.72
C ALA A 147 4.04 -11.20 -9.80
N PHE A 148 3.38 -10.10 -9.41
CA PHE A 148 3.04 -9.00 -10.32
C PHE A 148 4.29 -8.34 -10.91
N LEU A 149 5.26 -7.96 -10.07
CA LEU A 149 6.48 -7.27 -10.50
C LEU A 149 7.41 -8.15 -11.34
N SER A 150 7.38 -9.47 -11.14
CA SER A 150 8.13 -10.45 -11.93
C SER A 150 7.37 -10.96 -13.16
N LEU A 151 6.13 -10.48 -13.39
CA LEU A 151 5.22 -10.98 -14.43
C LEU A 151 5.04 -12.51 -14.39
N SER A 152 5.07 -13.09 -13.19
CA SER A 152 5.01 -14.54 -12.96
C SER A 152 3.56 -15.01 -12.86
N VAL A 153 3.05 -15.57 -13.96
CA VAL A 153 1.72 -16.20 -14.01
C VAL A 153 1.60 -17.37 -13.04
N LEU A 154 2.67 -18.17 -12.92
CA LEU A 154 2.72 -19.30 -11.97
C LEU A 154 2.67 -18.80 -10.51
N GLY A 155 3.42 -17.74 -10.18
CA GLY A 155 3.40 -17.14 -8.85
C GLY A 155 2.05 -16.52 -8.49
N ALA A 156 1.40 -15.88 -9.47
CA ALA A 156 0.06 -15.33 -9.30
C ALA A 156 -0.96 -16.45 -9.05
N ASN A 157 -0.95 -17.50 -9.86
CA ASN A 157 -1.85 -18.65 -9.68
C ASN A 157 -1.61 -19.39 -8.36
N ALA A 158 -0.35 -19.59 -7.96
CA ALA A 158 -0.02 -20.19 -6.68
C ALA A 158 -0.61 -19.37 -5.52
N THR A 159 -0.53 -18.05 -5.61
CA THR A 159 -1.05 -17.15 -4.57
C THR A 159 -2.57 -17.11 -4.52
N LEU A 160 -3.25 -17.17 -5.67
CA LEU A 160 -4.71 -17.25 -5.72
C LEU A 160 -5.28 -18.56 -5.19
N ASN A 161 -4.57 -19.69 -5.36
CA ASN A 161 -5.02 -21.01 -4.90
C ASN A 161 -4.93 -21.22 -3.38
N GLU A 162 -4.38 -20.25 -2.65
CA GLU A 162 -4.25 -20.30 -1.19
C GLU A 162 -5.32 -19.50 -0.45
N ILE A 163 -6.21 -18.81 -1.19
CA ILE A 163 -7.40 -18.12 -0.69
C ILE A 163 -8.58 -19.11 -0.66
#